data_AF-A0A497JTU7-F1
#
_entry.id   AF-A0A497JTU7-F1
#
_cell.length_a   1.000
_cell.length_b   1.000
_cell.length_c   1.000
_cell.angle_alpha   90.00
_cell.angle_beta   90.00
_cell.angle_gamma   90.00
#
_symmetry.space_group_name_H-M   'P 1'
#
loop_
_entity.id
_entity.type
_entity.pdbx_description
1 polymer ?
#
loop_
_entity_poly.entity_id
_entity_poly.type
_entity_poly.pdbx_seq_one_letter_code
_entity_poly.pdbx_strand_id
1 'polypeptide(L)'
;MGIYRIIFNFQKFLYVQKILFILVILLCQTIISRVGKRGAIYIPKGVLKRLGINEGDRVLIKLADNKVILEFISDPLSLALKVKKWAKTTVEEFEEESEGEQDELYSS
;
A
#
# COMPACT_ATOMS: atom_id res chain seq x y z
N MET A 1 2.02 23.99 35.81
CA MET A 1 2.96 23.60 34.73
C MET A 1 2.41 22.52 33.77
N GLY A 2 1.58 21.57 34.22
CA GLY A 2 1.08 20.46 33.37
C GLY A 2 0.10 20.85 32.24
N ILE A 3 -0.80 21.80 32.47
CA ILE A 3 -1.84 22.19 31.49
C ILE A 3 -1.25 22.83 30.23
N TYR A 4 -0.27 23.73 30.40
CA TYR A 4 0.45 24.34 29.27
C TYR A 4 1.18 23.31 28.42
N ARG A 5 1.70 22.24 29.03
CA ARG A 5 2.38 21.15 28.32
C ARG A 5 1.39 20.29 27.53
N ILE A 6 0.18 20.08 28.04
CA ILE A 6 -0.89 19.36 27.32
C ILE A 6 -1.38 20.18 26.12
N ILE A 7 -1.66 21.46 26.32
CA ILE A 7 -2.10 22.37 25.24
C ILE A 7 -1.02 22.47 24.15
N PHE A 8 0.25 22.59 24.53
CA PHE A 8 1.35 22.62 23.58
C PHE A 8 1.48 21.33 22.76
N ASN A 9 1.34 20.15 23.38
CA ASN A 9 1.37 18.87 22.65
C ASN A 9 0.17 18.70 21.73
N PHE A 10 -1.03 19.12 22.15
CA PHE A 10 -2.23 19.07 21.31
C PHE A 10 -2.10 19.99 20.09
N GLN A 11 -1.59 21.21 20.29
CA GLN A 11 -1.36 22.16 19.21
C GLN A 11 -0.29 21.65 18.22
N LYS A 12 0.76 20.99 18.73
CA LYS A 12 1.77 20.33 17.90
C LYS A 12 1.18 19.16 17.09
N PHE A 13 0.32 18.33 17.71
CA PHE A 13 -0.39 17.25 17.01
C PHE A 13 -1.27 17.77 15.88
N LEU A 14 -2.08 18.80 16.15
CA LEU A 14 -2.91 19.44 15.13
C LEU A 14 -2.08 20.01 13.98
N TYR A 15 -0.93 20.61 14.28
CA TYR A 15 -0.03 21.15 13.26
C TYR A 15 0.56 20.04 12.37
N VAL A 16 0.98 18.91 12.97
CA VAL A 16 1.48 17.74 12.22
C VAL A 16 0.39 17.14 11.34
N GLN A 17 -0.84 17.00 11.85
CA GLN A 17 -1.98 16.52 11.07
C GLN A 17 -2.29 17.43 9.88
N LYS A 18 -2.22 18.76 10.10
CA LYS A 18 -2.48 19.76 9.05
C LYS A 18 -1.40 19.73 7.97
N ILE A 19 -0.13 19.56 8.35
CA ILE A 19 0.99 19.37 7.41
C ILE A 19 0.80 18.10 6.58
N LEU A 20 0.46 16.98 7.23
CA LEU A 20 0.23 15.71 6.55
C LEU A 20 -0.92 15.83 5.55
N PHE A 21 -2.00 16.50 5.92
CA PHE A 21 -3.15 16.74 5.04
C PHE A 21 -2.78 17.61 3.82
N ILE A 22 -2.03 18.70 4.04
CA ILE A 22 -1.53 19.56 2.95
C ILE A 22 -0.60 18.78 2.00
N LEU A 23 0.28 17.94 2.54
CA LEU A 23 1.17 17.09 1.75
C LEU A 23 0.38 16.13 0.85
N VAL A 24 -0.70 15.53 1.38
CA VAL A 24 -1.60 14.64 0.62
C VAL A 24 -2.30 15.40 -0.51
N ILE A 25 -2.77 16.63 -0.26
CA ILE A 25 -3.41 17.46 -1.30
C ILE A 25 -2.42 17.81 -2.42
N LEU A 26 -1.18 18.21 -2.06
CA LEU A 26 -0.15 18.59 -3.03
C LEU A 26 0.28 17.42 -3.94
N LEU A 27 0.10 16.18 -3.49
CA LEU A 27 0.41 14.98 -4.28
C LEU A 27 -0.75 14.51 -5.17
N CYS A 28 -1.95 15.08 -5.04
CA CYS A 28 -3.12 14.70 -5.79
C CYS A 28 -3.06 15.26 -7.23
N GLN A 29 -2.83 14.39 -8.21
CA GLN A 29 -2.92 14.75 -9.62
C GLN A 29 -4.32 14.44 -10.15
N THR A 30 -5.01 15.46 -10.67
CA THR A 30 -6.31 15.29 -11.34
C THR A 30 -6.09 15.31 -12.85
N ILE A 31 -6.56 14.26 -13.54
CA ILE A 31 -6.46 14.14 -14.99
C ILE A 31 -7.85 13.87 -15.55
N ILE A 32 -8.24 14.65 -16.55
CA ILE A 32 -9.49 14.42 -17.28
C ILE A 32 -9.19 13.47 -18.44
N SER A 33 -9.91 12.35 -18.50
CA SER A 33 -9.84 11.39 -19.59
C SER A 33 -11.24 11.14 -20.16
N ARG A 34 -11.30 10.64 -21.40
CA ARG A 34 -12.57 10.30 -22.07
C ARG A 34 -12.82 8.81 -21.95
N VAL A 35 -14.08 8.45 -21.78
CA VAL A 35 -14.52 7.05 -21.85
C VAL A 35 -14.49 6.60 -23.31
N GLY A 36 -13.74 5.54 -23.58
CA GLY A 36 -13.62 4.93 -24.89
C GLY A 36 -14.77 3.96 -25.20
N LYS A 37 -14.59 3.17 -26.26
CA LYS A 37 -15.56 2.13 -26.63
C LYS A 37 -15.72 1.12 -25.49
N ARG A 38 -16.94 0.61 -25.32
CA ARG A 38 -17.30 -0.39 -24.29
C ARG A 38 -17.02 0.05 -22.84
N GLY A 39 -16.95 1.36 -22.58
CA GLY A 39 -16.73 1.89 -21.22
C GLY A 39 -15.27 1.89 -20.77
N ALA A 40 -14.30 1.59 -21.65
CA ALA A 40 -12.89 1.55 -21.28
C ALA A 40 -12.34 2.96 -20.96
N ILE A 41 -11.59 3.08 -19.86
CA ILE A 41 -10.88 4.31 -19.50
C ILE A 41 -9.38 4.04 -19.65
N TYR A 42 -8.72 4.83 -20.51
CA TYR A 42 -7.28 4.72 -20.70
C TYR A 42 -6.55 5.57 -19.67
N ILE A 43 -5.72 4.91 -18.87
CA ILE A 43 -4.83 5.58 -17.91
C ILE A 43 -3.58 6.06 -18.66
N PRO A 44 -3.19 7.34 -18.54
CA PRO A 44 -1.99 7.84 -19.20
C PRO A 44 -0.72 7.07 -18.79
N LYS A 45 0.18 6.83 -19.74
CA LYS A 45 1.44 6.08 -19.51
C LYS A 45 2.28 6.63 -18.35
N GLY A 46 2.29 7.95 -18.15
CA GLY A 46 3.02 8.59 -17.05
C GLY A 46 2.50 8.18 -15.66
N VAL A 47 1.17 8.01 -15.53
CA VAL A 47 0.52 7.57 -14.29
C VAL A 47 0.86 6.12 -14.01
N LEU A 48 0.74 5.24 -15.03
CA LEU A 48 1.09 3.83 -14.91
C LEU A 48 2.55 3.64 -14.44
N LYS A 49 3.50 4.36 -15.06
CA LYS A 49 4.92 4.31 -14.66
C LYS A 49 5.15 4.76 -13.22
N ARG A 50 4.49 5.86 -12.79
CA ARG A 50 4.64 6.39 -11.42
C ARG A 50 4.08 5.44 -10.37
N LEU A 51 3.02 4.71 -10.70
CA LEU A 51 2.41 3.70 -9.84
C LEU A 51 3.06 2.31 -9.98
N GLY A 52 4.02 2.13 -10.90
CA GLY A 52 4.69 0.85 -11.13
C GLY A 52 3.79 -0.25 -11.71
N ILE A 53 2.67 0.13 -12.34
CA ILE A 53 1.65 -0.78 -12.87
C ILE A 53 2.08 -1.31 -14.23
N ASN A 54 1.97 -2.62 -14.42
CA ASN A 54 2.28 -3.33 -15.65
C ASN A 54 1.01 -3.96 -16.24
N GLU A 55 1.08 -4.31 -17.53
CA GLU A 55 0.01 -5.09 -18.16
C GLU A 55 -0.13 -6.44 -17.47
N GLY A 56 -1.36 -6.85 -17.18
CA GLY A 56 -1.66 -8.09 -16.45
C GLY A 56 -1.75 -7.94 -14.93
N ASP A 57 -1.38 -6.78 -14.36
CA ASP A 57 -1.57 -6.52 -12.93
C ASP A 57 -3.05 -6.58 -12.54
N ARG A 58 -3.32 -7.16 -11.37
CA ARG A 58 -4.69 -7.25 -10.84
C ARG A 58 -5.12 -5.90 -10.31
N VAL A 59 -6.38 -5.55 -10.54
CA VAL A 59 -6.97 -4.29 -10.06
C VAL A 59 -8.22 -4.62 -9.29
N LEU A 60 -8.27 -4.13 -8.06
CA LEU A 60 -9.47 -4.13 -7.25
C LEU A 60 -10.29 -2.88 -7.61
N ILE A 61 -11.53 -3.11 -8.04
CA ILE A 61 -12.47 -2.06 -8.40
C ILE A 61 -13.50 -1.95 -7.30
N LYS A 62 -13.51 -0.83 -6.58
CA LYS A 62 -14.51 -0.54 -5.55
C LYS A 62 -15.46 0.55 -6.05
N LEU A 63 -16.75 0.36 -5.79
CA LEU A 63 -17.77 1.38 -5.97
C LEU A 63 -18.03 2.04 -4.61
N ALA A 64 -17.84 3.36 -4.55
CA ALA A 64 -18.14 4.16 -3.38
C ALA A 64 -18.92 5.40 -3.84
N ASP A 65 -20.20 5.46 -3.47
CA ASP A 65 -21.15 6.49 -3.92
C ASP A 65 -21.20 6.59 -5.46
N ASN A 66 -20.71 7.70 -6.01
CA ASN A 66 -20.60 7.98 -7.45
C ASN A 66 -19.14 7.95 -7.94
N LYS A 67 -18.25 7.25 -7.22
CA LYS A 67 -16.83 7.13 -7.56
C LYS A 67 -16.45 5.67 -7.77
N VAL A 68 -15.59 5.46 -8.75
CA VAL A 68 -14.86 4.20 -8.93
C VAL A 68 -13.47 4.38 -8.37
N ILE A 69 -13.11 3.57 -7.38
CA ILE A 69 -11.78 3.54 -6.78
C ILE A 69 -11.06 2.32 -7.34
N LEU A 70 -9.90 2.56 -7.95
CA LEU A 70 -9.03 1.52 -8.52
C LEU A 70 -7.80 1.35 -7.62
N GLU A 71 -7.70 0.17 -7.00
CA GLU A 71 -6.54 -0.21 -6.20
C GLU A 71 -5.76 -1.29 -6.96
N PHE A 72 -4.55 -0.96 -7.42
CA PHE A 72 -3.69 -1.89 -8.13
C PHE A 72 -2.97 -2.80 -7.15
N ILE A 73 -3.15 -4.10 -7.31
CA ILE A 73 -2.50 -5.13 -6.50
C ILE A 73 -1.30 -5.59 -7.30
N SER A 74 -0.12 -5.07 -6.96
CA SER A 74 1.13 -5.60 -7.48
C SER A 74 1.25 -7.07 -7.10
N ASP A 75 1.73 -7.89 -8.04
CA ASP A 75 2.00 -9.29 -7.78
C ASP A 75 2.97 -9.45 -6.58
N PRO A 76 2.59 -10.17 -5.51
CA PRO A 76 3.41 -10.31 -4.30
C PRO A 76 4.79 -10.91 -4.57
N LEU A 77 4.90 -11.82 -5.55
CA LEU A 77 6.17 -12.43 -5.95
C LEU A 77 7.06 -11.39 -6.63
N SER A 78 6.51 -10.61 -7.55
CA SER A 78 7.18 -9.49 -8.19
C SER A 78 7.61 -8.42 -7.18
N LEU A 79 6.81 -8.18 -6.14
CA LEU A 79 7.19 -7.29 -5.04
C LEU A 79 8.36 -7.87 -4.24
N ALA A 80 8.27 -9.15 -3.83
CA ALA A 80 9.29 -9.87 -3.07
C ALA A 80 10.64 -9.94 -3.81
N LEU A 81 10.63 -10.03 -5.15
CA LEU A 81 11.84 -10.01 -5.97
C LEU A 81 12.48 -8.61 -6.07
N LYS A 82 11.68 -7.54 -5.95
CA LYS A 82 12.15 -6.15 -6.05
C LYS A 82 12.64 -5.59 -4.71
N VAL A 83 12.16 -6.11 -3.59
CA VAL A 83 12.66 -5.69 -2.27
C VAL A 83 14.04 -6.27 -1.96
N LYS A 84 14.85 -5.50 -1.23
CA LYS A 84 16.13 -5.97 -0.73
C LYS A 84 15.90 -7.17 0.19
N LYS A 85 16.53 -8.30 -0.13
CA LYS A 85 16.55 -9.48 0.75
C LYS A 85 17.06 -9.05 2.12
N TRP A 86 16.26 -9.31 3.16
CA TRP A 86 16.56 -8.92 4.54
C TRP A 86 17.08 -10.09 5.37
N ALA A 87 16.85 -11.33 4.92
CA ALA A 87 17.34 -12.56 5.51
C ALA A 87 17.58 -13.63 4.42
N LYS A 88 18.28 -14.70 4.79
CA LYS A 88 18.51 -15.90 3.98
C LYS A 88 18.43 -17.10 4.92
N THR A 89 17.76 -18.16 4.48
CA THR A 89 17.71 -19.46 5.15
C THR A 89 17.88 -20.58 4.11
N THR A 90 18.12 -21.82 4.53
CA THR A 90 18.07 -23.02 3.67
C THR A 90 16.71 -23.71 3.77
N VAL A 91 16.45 -24.68 2.89
CA VAL A 91 15.20 -25.44 2.94
C VAL A 91 15.20 -26.35 4.17
N GLU A 92 16.32 -27.01 4.44
CA GLU A 92 16.48 -27.90 5.58
C GLU A 92 16.26 -27.18 6.91
N GLU A 93 16.85 -25.99 7.09
CA GLU A 93 16.71 -25.20 8.32
C GLU A 93 15.25 -24.71 8.53
N PHE A 94 14.53 -24.43 7.44
CA PHE A 94 13.12 -24.05 7.49
C PHE A 94 12.19 -25.23 7.82
N GLU A 95 12.46 -26.42 7.28
CA GLU A 95 11.68 -27.61 7.58
C GLU A 95 11.88 -28.07 9.03
N GLU A 96 13.11 -28.05 9.53
CA GLU A 96 13.43 -28.47 10.90
C GLU A 96 12.74 -27.56 11.95
N GLU A 97 12.66 -26.24 11.72
CA GLU A 97 11.90 -25.33 12.58
C GLU A 97 10.39 -25.60 12.49
N SER A 98 9.86 -25.76 11.27
CA SER A 98 8.43 -26.01 11.03
C SER A 98 7.94 -27.32 11.65
N GLU A 99 8.77 -28.37 11.66
CA GLU A 99 8.47 -29.64 12.33
C GLU A 99 8.51 -29.47 13.86
N GLY A 100 9.52 -28.76 14.38
CA GLY A 100 9.63 -28.47 15.82
C GLY A 100 8.43 -27.69 16.37
N GLU A 101 7.98 -26.63 15.68
CA GLU A 101 6.81 -25.84 16.09
C GLU A 101 5.52 -26.68 16.07
N GLN A 102 5.36 -27.56 15.08
CA GLN A 102 4.19 -28.45 15.01
C GLN A 102 4.20 -29.49 16.13
N ASP A 103 5.34 -30.10 16.42
CA ASP A 103 5.47 -31.06 17.51
C ASP A 103 5.15 -30.41 18.85
N GLU A 104 5.58 -29.16 19.10
CA GLU A 104 5.20 -28.42 20.31
C GLU A 104 3.69 -28.14 20.39
N LEU A 105 3.05 -27.83 19.26
CA LEU A 105 1.61 -27.51 19.20
C LEU A 105 0.70 -28.74 19.38
N TYR A 106 1.11 -29.90 18.87
CA TYR A 106 0.32 -31.14 18.86
C TYR A 106 0.68 -32.12 19.98
N SER A 107 1.72 -31.83 20.77
CA SER A 107 2.12 -32.64 21.94
C SER A 107 1.46 -32.20 23.26
N SER A 108 0.45 -31.30 23.22
CA SER A 108 -0.36 -30.88 24.39
C SER A 108 -1.72 -31.57 24.45
#